data_AF-A0A3R6RN85-F1
#
_entry.id   AF-A0A3R6RN85-F1
#
_cell.length_a   1.000
_cell.length_b   1.000
_cell.length_c   1.000
_cell.angle_alpha   90.00
_cell.angle_beta   90.00
_cell.angle_gamma   90.00
#
_symmetry.space_group_name_H-M   'P 1'
#
loop_
_entity.id
_entity.type
_entity.pdbx_description
1 polymer ?
#
loop_
_entity_poly.entity_id
_entity_poly.type
_entity_poly.pdbx_seq_one_letter_code
_entity_poly.pdbx_strand_id
1 'polypeptide(L)'
;MLDVADLRKNHLDTYAYFFTKVITKPKNHPYHLKPAGTYAVAYLMGNYYDSKDTYEKLFDWIDKHKFKTGKYSYKEAVIDELATASPSEYLTKISIQVF
;
A
#
# COMPACT_ATOMS: atom_id res chain seq x y z
N MET A 1 -3.54 0.86 5.42
CA MET A 1 -2.16 1.33 5.70
C MET A 1 -1.48 0.28 6.54
N LEU A 2 -0.28 -0.11 6.17
CA LEU A 2 0.52 -1.13 6.85
C LEU A 2 1.86 -0.52 7.26
N ASP A 3 2.37 -0.88 8.43
CA ASP A 3 3.69 -0.41 8.88
C ASP A 3 4.79 -1.10 8.07
N VAL A 4 5.72 -0.32 7.53
CA VAL A 4 6.81 -0.87 6.70
C VAL A 4 7.72 -1.79 7.51
N ALA A 5 7.95 -1.50 8.80
CA ALA A 5 8.79 -2.34 9.64
C ALA A 5 8.16 -3.74 9.87
N ASP A 6 6.84 -3.82 9.95
CA ASP A 6 6.12 -5.08 10.06
C ASP A 6 6.06 -5.82 8.72
N LEU A 7 5.86 -5.11 7.62
CA LEU A 7 5.93 -5.67 6.27
C LEU A 7 7.28 -6.32 5.98
N ARG A 8 8.38 -5.69 6.41
CA ARG A 8 9.74 -6.25 6.29
C ARG A 8 9.96 -7.54 7.09
N LYS A 9 9.08 -7.84 8.05
CA LYS A 9 9.06 -9.10 8.82
C LYS A 9 8.04 -10.10 8.26
N ASN A 10 7.51 -9.87 7.05
CA ASN A 10 6.44 -10.66 6.43
C ASN A 10 5.11 -10.65 7.21
N HIS A 11 4.85 -9.64 8.03
CA HIS A 11 3.53 -9.42 8.61
C HIS A 11 2.64 -8.65 7.61
N LEU A 12 2.17 -9.35 6.59
CA LEU A 12 1.55 -8.75 5.39
C LEU A 12 0.09 -8.30 5.56
N ASP A 13 -0.56 -8.76 6.63
CA ASP A 13 -1.97 -8.50 6.92
C ASP A 13 -2.19 -7.81 8.28
N THR A 14 -1.13 -7.27 8.88
CA THR A 14 -1.23 -6.47 10.11
C THR A 14 -1.51 -5.01 9.74
N TYR A 15 -2.79 -4.66 9.63
CA TYR A 15 -3.22 -3.31 9.30
C TYR A 15 -3.09 -2.39 10.51
N ALA A 16 -2.28 -1.34 10.37
CA ALA A 16 -2.27 -0.24 11.34
C ALA A 16 -3.61 0.54 11.28
N TYR A 17 -4.12 0.77 10.06
CA TYR A 17 -5.38 1.49 9.82
C TYR A 17 -6.02 1.08 8.48
N PHE A 18 -7.34 1.05 8.43
CA PHE A 18 -8.10 1.15 7.19
C PHE A 18 -8.27 2.62 6.81
N PHE A 19 -8.32 2.94 5.51
CA PHE A 19 -8.45 4.31 5.05
C PHE A 19 -9.26 4.39 3.76
N THR A 20 -9.90 5.54 3.55
CA THR A 20 -10.49 5.94 2.28
C THR A 20 -10.05 7.36 1.96
N LYS A 21 -9.92 7.69 0.68
CA LYS A 21 -9.56 9.04 0.25
C LYS A 21 -10.78 9.95 0.38
N VAL A 22 -10.57 11.12 0.97
CA VAL A 22 -11.58 12.18 1.07
C VAL A 22 -11.16 13.38 0.22
N ILE A 23 -12.11 13.96 -0.50
CA ILE A 23 -11.86 15.10 -1.41
C ILE A 23 -11.69 16.40 -0.61
N THR A 24 -12.36 16.50 0.54
CA THR A 24 -12.30 17.64 1.44
C THR A 24 -11.61 17.28 2.73
N LYS A 25 -10.72 18.17 3.21
CA LYS A 25 -10.06 18.02 4.51
C LYS A 25 -11.11 17.96 5.63
N PRO A 26 -11.18 16.88 6.43
CA PRO A 26 -12.13 16.78 7.53
C PRO A 26 -11.89 17.89 8.56
N LYS A 27 -12.97 18.49 9.07
CA LYS A 27 -12.94 19.38 10.24
C LYS A 27 -13.34 18.59 11.47
N ASN A 28 -12.67 18.82 12.60
CA ASN A 28 -12.99 18.20 13.90
C ASN A 28 -12.98 16.66 13.93
N HIS A 29 -12.33 16.01 12.96
CA HIS A 29 -12.13 14.57 12.92
C HIS A 29 -10.66 14.27 12.63
N PRO A 30 -10.09 13.22 13.24
CA PRO A 30 -8.74 12.79 12.93
C PRO A 30 -8.65 12.37 11.46
N TYR A 31 -7.56 12.75 10.81
CA TYR A 31 -7.28 12.37 9.44
C TYR A 31 -5.79 12.10 9.30
N HIS A 32 -5.46 11.25 8.32
CA HIS A 32 -4.08 11.02 7.93
C HIS A 32 -3.77 11.77 6.64
N LEU A 33 -2.71 12.58 6.64
CA LEU A 33 -2.21 13.21 5.43
C LEU A 33 -1.13 12.33 4.83
N LYS A 34 -1.42 11.67 3.70
CA LYS A 34 -0.38 10.98 2.92
C LYS A 34 0.65 12.03 2.46
N PRO A 35 1.93 11.91 2.89
CA PRO A 35 2.94 12.92 2.54
C PRO A 35 3.09 13.10 1.02
N ALA A 36 3.32 14.33 0.57
CA ALA A 36 3.75 14.55 -0.81
C ALA A 36 5.20 14.06 -0.98
N GLY A 37 5.53 13.54 -2.16
CA GLY A 37 6.89 13.10 -2.49
C GLY A 37 6.92 11.90 -3.43
N THR A 38 8.09 11.29 -3.53
CA THR A 38 8.35 10.12 -4.38
C THR A 38 7.91 8.83 -3.69
N TYR A 39 7.31 7.93 -4.46
CA TYR A 39 6.85 6.63 -3.99
C TYR A 39 7.36 5.54 -4.92
N ALA A 40 7.90 4.46 -4.34
CA ALA A 40 8.02 3.19 -5.03
C ALA A 40 6.63 2.54 -5.08
N VAL A 41 6.20 2.14 -6.29
CA VAL A 41 4.83 1.69 -6.55
C VAL A 41 4.87 0.35 -7.25
N ALA A 42 4.06 -0.59 -6.76
CA ALA A 42 3.77 -1.85 -7.42
C ALA A 42 2.25 -1.99 -7.61
N TYR A 43 1.86 -2.66 -8.69
CA TYR A 43 0.48 -3.07 -8.92
C TYR A 43 0.39 -4.58 -8.80
N LEU A 44 -0.49 -5.04 -7.92
CA LEU A 44 -0.85 -6.43 -7.74
C LEU A 44 -2.13 -6.68 -8.52
N MET A 45 -2.06 -7.61 -9.48
CA MET A 45 -3.22 -8.14 -10.19
C MET A 45 -3.62 -9.46 -9.54
N GLY A 46 -4.90 -9.61 -9.22
CA GLY A 46 -5.41 -10.75 -8.47
C GLY A 46 -5.78 -10.41 -7.04
N ASN A 47 -6.02 -11.45 -6.23
CA ASN A 47 -6.49 -11.31 -4.87
C ASN A 47 -5.50 -10.50 -4.02
N TYR A 48 -5.99 -9.44 -3.37
CA TYR A 48 -5.15 -8.57 -2.56
C TYR A 48 -4.49 -9.26 -1.36
N TYR A 49 -4.99 -10.42 -0.92
CA TYR A 49 -4.31 -11.23 0.12
C TYR A 49 -3.00 -11.87 -0.39
N ASP A 50 -2.87 -12.13 -1.70
CA ASP A 50 -1.70 -12.77 -2.32
C ASP A 50 -0.57 -11.75 -2.59
N SER A 51 -0.23 -10.96 -1.56
CA SER A 51 0.64 -9.78 -1.69
C SER A 51 2.12 -10.01 -1.41
N LYS A 52 2.50 -11.21 -0.98
CA LYS A 52 3.87 -11.56 -0.59
C LYS A 52 4.88 -11.28 -1.70
N ASP A 53 4.73 -11.92 -2.86
CA ASP A 53 5.65 -11.76 -3.99
C ASP A 53 5.73 -10.31 -4.48
N THR A 54 4.64 -9.55 -4.35
CA THR A 54 4.63 -8.13 -4.73
C THR A 54 5.46 -7.29 -3.77
N TYR A 55 5.33 -7.53 -2.46
CA TYR A 55 6.14 -6.84 -1.46
C TYR A 55 7.61 -7.22 -1.53
N GLU A 56 7.94 -8.50 -1.74
CA GLU A 56 9.32 -8.96 -1.93
C GLU A 56 9.97 -8.23 -3.11
N LYS A 57 9.34 -8.23 -4.29
CA LYS A 57 9.85 -7.50 -5.47
C LYS A 57 9.99 -6.00 -5.23
N LEU A 58 9.04 -5.39 -4.52
CA LEU A 58 9.07 -3.96 -4.22
C LEU A 58 10.22 -3.61 -3.27
N PHE A 59 10.42 -4.40 -2.21
CA PHE A 59 11.52 -4.17 -1.26
C PHE A 59 12.89 -4.49 -1.87
N ASP A 60 13.00 -5.55 -2.66
CA ASP A 60 14.23 -5.86 -3.40
C ASP A 60 14.65 -4.69 -4.29
N TRP A 61 13.67 -4.07 -4.99
CA TRP A 61 13.93 -2.89 -5.81
C TRP A 61 14.35 -1.69 -4.95
N ILE A 62 13.64 -1.41 -3.85
CA ILE A 62 13.97 -0.31 -2.92
C ILE A 62 15.40 -0.45 -2.38
N ASP A 63 15.76 -1.65 -1.92
CA ASP A 63 17.04 -1.94 -1.28
C ASP A 63 18.19 -1.92 -2.29
N LYS A 64 17.98 -2.48 -3.49
CA LYS A 64 18.95 -2.42 -4.59
C LYS A 64 19.34 -0.98 -4.94
N HIS A 65 18.39 -0.05 -4.87
CA HIS A 65 18.62 1.37 -5.15
C HIS A 65 19.00 2.18 -3.89
N LYS A 66 19.17 1.52 -2.74
CA LYS A 66 19.59 2.10 -1.46
C LYS A 66 18.66 3.21 -0.95
N PHE A 67 17.38 3.15 -1.29
CA PHE A 67 16.40 4.10 -0.79
C PHE A 67 16.06 3.83 0.67
N LYS A 68 15.86 4.91 1.43
CA LYS A 68 15.17 4.83 2.72
C LYS A 68 13.66 4.84 2.47
N THR A 69 12.89 4.37 3.44
CA THR A 69 11.43 4.31 3.34
C THR A 69 10.75 5.20 4.37
N GLY A 70 9.57 5.70 4.01
CA GLY A 70 8.63 6.26 4.98
C GLY A 70 7.99 5.16 5.85
N LYS A 71 7.20 5.57 6.84
CA LYS A 71 6.62 4.65 7.83
C LYS A 71 5.58 3.68 7.26
N TYR A 72 4.78 4.11 6.30
CA TYR A 72 3.60 3.36 5.86
C TYR A 72 3.65 2.93 4.40
N SER A 73 3.19 1.71 4.16
CA SER A 73 2.68 1.25 2.87
C SER A 73 1.20 1.59 2.74
N TYR A 74 0.82 2.12 1.58
CA TYR A 74 -0.56 2.38 1.18
C TYR A 74 -0.99 1.30 0.19
N LYS A 75 -1.85 0.40 0.64
CA LYS A 75 -2.49 -0.67 -0.15
C LYS A 75 -3.88 -0.18 -0.52
N GLU A 76 -4.08 0.21 -1.77
CA GLU A 76 -5.27 0.85 -2.30
C GLU A 76 -5.96 -0.09 -3.31
N ALA A 77 -7.22 -0.44 -3.05
CA ALA A 77 -8.08 -1.12 -4.00
C ALA A 77 -8.41 -0.17 -5.16
N VAL A 78 -8.01 -0.54 -6.39
CA VAL A 78 -8.32 0.20 -7.62
C VAL A 78 -9.47 -0.47 -8.37
N ILE A 79 -9.44 -1.80 -8.45
CA ILE A 79 -10.54 -2.66 -8.88
C ILE A 79 -10.70 -3.70 -7.78
N ASP A 80 -11.91 -3.82 -7.23
CA ASP A 80 -12.22 -4.69 -6.10
C ASP A 80 -13.57 -5.40 -6.29
N GLU A 81 -14.05 -6.05 -5.23
CA GLU A 81 -15.31 -6.81 -5.23
C GLU A 81 -16.55 -5.99 -5.61
N LEU A 82 -16.50 -4.65 -5.51
CA LEU A 82 -17.60 -3.79 -5.93
C LEU A 82 -17.60 -3.57 -7.45
N ALA A 83 -16.44 -3.69 -8.09
CA ALA A 83 -16.26 -3.47 -9.52
C ALA A 83 -16.33 -4.76 -10.35
N THR A 84 -15.94 -5.89 -9.77
CA THR A 84 -15.97 -7.21 -10.44
C THR A 84 -16.19 -8.33 -9.42
N ALA A 85 -16.86 -9.41 -9.85
CA ALA A 85 -17.04 -10.62 -9.04
C ALA A 85 -15.83 -11.56 -9.07
N SER A 86 -14.86 -11.33 -9.97
CA SER A 86 -13.70 -12.22 -10.14
C SER A 86 -12.47 -11.70 -9.39
N PRO A 87 -11.96 -12.39 -8.37
CA PRO A 87 -10.74 -11.98 -7.66
C PRO A 87 -9.49 -11.88 -8.52
N SER A 88 -9.43 -12.59 -9.66
CA SER A 88 -8.31 -12.49 -10.60
C SER A 88 -8.25 -11.14 -11.33
N GLU A 89 -9.36 -10.41 -11.37
CA GLU A 89 -9.48 -9.10 -12.01
C GLU A 89 -9.26 -7.94 -11.02
N TYR A 90 -9.09 -8.25 -9.73
CA TYR A 90 -8.78 -7.24 -8.73
C TYR A 90 -7.44 -6.60 -9.05
N LEU A 91 -7.34 -5.30 -8.77
CA LEU A 91 -6.14 -4.52 -8.98
C LEU A 91 -5.86 -3.71 -7.73
N THR A 92 -4.74 -4.00 -7.07
CA THR A 92 -4.32 -3.31 -5.86
C THR A 92 -3.06 -2.51 -6.12
N LYS A 93 -3.10 -1.22 -5.84
CA LYS A 93 -1.93 -0.34 -5.88
C LYS A 93 -1.25 -0.33 -4.52
N ILE A 94 0.01 -0.73 -4.47
CA ILE A 94 0.86 -0.68 -3.28
C ILE A 94 1.86 0.45 -3.46
N SER A 95 1.92 1.38 -2.50
CA SER A 95 2.85 2.53 -2.56
C SER A 95 3.60 2.70 -1.24
N ILE A 96 4.94 2.80 -1.31
CA ILE A 96 5.81 3.11 -0.16
C ILE A 96 6.61 4.37 -0.49
N GLN A 97 6.61 5.35 0.42
CA GLN A 97 7.39 6.58 0.22
C GLN A 97 8.88 6.26 0.27
N VAL A 98 9.67 6.86 -0.63
CA VAL A 98 11.12 6.64 -0.71
C VAL A 98 11.90 7.95 -0.74
N PHE A 99 13.12 7.93 -0.19
CA PHE A 99 14.06 9.05 -0.11
C PHE A 99 15.51 8.59 -0.26
#